data_AF-A0AAT9JUJ1-F1
#
_entry.id   AF-A0AAT9JUJ1-F1
#
_cell.length_a   1.000
_cell.length_b   1.000
_cell.length_c   1.000
_cell.angle_alpha   90.00
_cell.angle_beta   90.00
_cell.angle_gamma   90.00
#
_symmetry.space_group_name_H-M   'P 1'
#
loop_
_entity.id
_entity.type
_entity.pdbx_description
1 polymer ?
#
loop_
_entity_poly.entity_id
_entity_poly.type
_entity_poly.pdbx_seq_one_letter_code
_entity_poly.pdbx_strand_id
1 'polypeptide(L)' 'MKVWLGIVLLWLLVPAPAIAQTVVRITDGDTLVVNLRGGQQERIRLACIDAPEMRQVPFVWCS' A
#
# COMPACT_ATOMS: atom_id res chain seq x y z
N MET A 1 15.23 -29.59 -17.82
CA MET A 1 14.33 -29.24 -16.70
C MET A 1 14.99 -28.33 -15.66
N LYS A 2 16.24 -28.58 -15.23
CA LYS A 2 16.96 -27.72 -14.24
C LYS A 2 17.16 -26.25 -14.67
N VAL A 3 17.47 -25.99 -15.95
CA VAL A 3 17.67 -24.61 -16.47
C VAL A 3 16.40 -23.77 -16.37
N TRP A 4 15.24 -24.35 -16.70
CA TRP A 4 13.94 -23.70 -16.60
C TRP A 4 13.57 -23.37 -15.15
N LEU A 5 13.86 -24.28 -14.22
CA LEU A 5 13.67 -24.02 -12.79
C LEU A 5 14.54 -22.84 -12.32
N GLY A 6 15.78 -22.74 -12.81
CA GLY A 6 16.68 -21.62 -12.51
C GLY A 6 16.15 -20.28 -13.02
N ILE A 7 15.59 -20.23 -14.23
CA ILE A 7 14.99 -19.01 -14.80
C ILE A 7 13.77 -18.56 -14.00
N VAL A 8 12.90 -19.49 -13.61
CA VAL A 8 11.72 -19.17 -12.77
C VAL A 8 12.14 -18.66 -11.39
N LEU A 9 13.15 -19.28 -10.77
CA LEU A 9 13.68 -18.84 -9.48
C LEU A 9 14.28 -17.42 -9.58
N LEU A 10 14.97 -17.12 -10.68
CA LEU A 10 15.57 -15.81 -10.93
C LEU A 10 14.52 -14.71 -11.08
N TRP A 11 13.36 -15.01 -11.69
CA TRP A 11 12.25 -14.06 -11.81
C TRP A 11 11.60 -13.72 -10.46
N LEU A 12 11.56 -14.66 -9.51
CA LEU A 12 11.02 -14.42 -8.16
C LEU A 12 11.91 -13.51 -7.31
N LEU A 13 13.18 -13.34 -7.68
CA LEU A 13 14.14 -12.47 -6.99
C LEU A 13 14.10 -11.02 -7.50
N VAL A 14 13.32 -10.72 -8.55
CA VAL A 14 13.20 -9.35 -9.06
C VAL A 14 12.36 -8.53 -8.09
N PRO A 15 12.90 -7.47 -7.46
CA PRO A 15 12.12 -6.61 -6.59
C PRO A 15 10.98 -5.94 -7.37
N ALA A 16 9.80 -5.89 -6.77
CA ALA A 16 8.66 -5.23 -7.40
C ALA A 16 8.98 -3.75 -7.66
N PRO A 17 8.57 -3.20 -8.82
CA PRO A 17 8.84 -1.81 -9.13
C PRO A 17 8.12 -0.89 -8.13
N ALA A 18 8.87 -0.02 -7.46
CA ALA A 18 8.29 1.04 -6.65
C ALA A 18 7.71 2.11 -7.58
N ILE A 19 6.40 2.39 -7.43
CA ILE A 19 5.71 3.41 -8.23
C ILE A 19 5.58 4.66 -7.36
N ALA A 20 6.23 5.75 -7.78
CA ALA A 20 6.04 7.05 -7.15
C ALA A 20 4.74 7.70 -7.63
N GLN A 21 3.93 8.19 -6.68
CA GLN A 21 2.68 8.90 -6.94
C GLN A 21 2.55 10.12 -6.02
N THR A 22 1.74 11.10 -6.42
CA THR A 22 1.51 12.31 -5.61
C THR A 22 0.27 12.14 -4.75
N VAL A 23 0.40 12.36 -3.45
CA VAL A 23 -0.74 12.35 -2.52
C VAL A 23 -1.58 13.60 -2.74
N VAL A 24 -2.89 13.42 -2.89
CA VAL A 24 -3.88 14.50 -3.07
C VAL A 24 -4.62 14.76 -1.77
N ARG A 25 -4.92 13.70 -1.01
CA ARG A 25 -5.66 13.77 0.26
C ARG A 25 -5.30 12.61 1.18
N ILE A 26 -5.37 12.86 2.49
CA ILE A 26 -5.32 11.85 3.54
C ILE A 26 -6.75 11.62 4.04
N THR A 27 -7.22 10.37 4.08
CA THR A 27 -8.60 10.02 4.50
C THR A 27 -8.63 9.62 5.97
N ASP A 28 -7.72 8.74 6.38
CA ASP A 28 -7.56 8.22 7.74
C ASP A 28 -6.06 7.93 7.96
N GLY A 29 -5.67 7.38 9.12
CA GLY A 29 -4.25 7.16 9.47
C GLY A 29 -3.50 6.16 8.58
N ASP A 30 -4.21 5.30 7.84
CA ASP A 30 -3.68 4.26 6.95
C ASP A 30 -4.14 4.42 5.49
N THR A 31 -4.96 5.43 5.19
CA THR A 31 -5.70 5.52 3.94
C THR A 31 -5.44 6.84 3.23
N LEU A 32 -4.93 6.76 2.01
CA LEU A 32 -4.51 7.91 1.20
C LEU A 32 -5.26 7.93 -0.15
N VAL A 33 -5.45 9.13 -0.70
CA VAL A 33 -5.86 9.32 -2.09
C VAL A 33 -4.69 9.90 -2.85
N VAL A 34 -4.33 9.26 -3.95
CA VAL A 34 -3.17 9.58 -4.78
C VAL A 34 -3.60 9.87 -6.20
N ASN A 35 -2.82 10.68 -6.91
CA ASN A 35 -2.99 10.93 -8.32
C ASN A 35 -2.18 9.91 -9.13
N LEU A 36 -2.87 9.18 -10.00
CA LEU A 36 -2.29 8.25 -10.95
C LEU A 36 -1.74 8.98 -12.17
N ARG A 37 -0.83 8.31 -12.89
CA ARG A 37 -0.44 8.76 -14.23
C ARG A 37 -1.69 8.74 -15.12
N GLY A 38 -2.07 9.90 -15.64
CA GLY A 38 -3.30 10.08 -16.41
C GLY A 38 -4.40 10.87 -15.69
N GLY A 39 -4.14 11.37 -14.47
CA GLY A 39 -5.03 12.31 -13.77
C GLY A 39 -6.20 11.66 -13.04
N GLN A 40 -6.28 10.32 -13.03
CA GLN A 40 -7.23 9.58 -12.21
C GLN A 40 -6.77 9.61 -10.75
N GLN A 41 -7.73 9.61 -9.83
CA GLN A 41 -7.44 9.47 -8.40
C GLN A 41 -7.77 8.06 -7.93
N GLU A 42 -6.89 7.49 -7.11
CA GLU A 42 -7.08 6.17 -6.51
C GLU A 42 -6.95 6.26 -4.99
N ARG A 43 -7.77 5.47 -4.29
CA ARG A 43 -7.71 5.32 -2.83
C ARG A 43 -6.86 4.10 -2.50
N ILE A 44 -5.77 4.30 -1.76
CA ILE A 44 -4.81 3.27 -1.36
C ILE A 44 -4.82 3.12 0.16
N ARG A 45 -4.83 1.87 0.63
CA ARG A 45 -4.57 1.49 2.02
C ARG A 45 -3.13 1.03 2.20
N LEU A 46 -2.50 1.45 3.29
CA LEU A 46 -1.15 1.02 3.65
C LEU A 46 -1.17 -0.46 4.05
N ALA A 47 -0.31 -1.26 3.43
CA ALA A 47 -0.19 -2.66 3.79
C ALA A 47 0.37 -2.81 5.21
N CYS A 48 -0.20 -3.74 5.97
CA CYS A 48 0.22 -4.08 7.34
C CYS A 48 0.09 -2.96 8.38
N ILE A 49 -0.62 -1.87 8.05
CA ILE A 49 -0.93 -0.79 8.99
C ILE A 49 -2.44 -0.72 9.13
N ASP A 50 -2.93 -0.74 10.37
CA ASP A 50 -4.32 -0.52 10.71
C ASP A 50 -4.38 0.65 11.70
N ALA A 51 -5.01 1.74 11.28
CA ALA A 51 -5.08 2.96 12.06
C ALA A 51 -6.51 3.19 12.56
N PRO A 52 -6.69 3.81 13.74
CA PRO A 52 -8.00 4.25 14.18
C PRO A 52 -8.67 5.13 13.12
N GLU A 53 -9.94 4.86 12.84
CA GLU A 53 -10.72 5.62 11.85
C GLU A 53 -11.10 7.00 12.41
N MET A 54 -11.28 8.03 11.57
CA MET A 54 -11.51 9.41 12.05
C MET A 54 -12.71 9.59 13.00
N ARG A 55 -13.71 8.71 12.92
CA ARG A 55 -14.93 8.77 13.76
C ARG A 55 -15.00 7.66 14.82
N GLN A 56 -13.92 6.94 15.01
CA GLN A 56 -13.81 5.95 16.08
C GLN A 56 -13.75 6.66 17.44
N VAL A 57 -14.47 6.12 18.42
CA VAL A 57 -14.26 6.50 19.83
C VAL A 57 -12.83 6.16 20.24
N PRO A 58 -12.08 7.07 20.86
CA PRO A 58 -10.71 6.81 21.28
C PRO A 58 -10.63 5.53 22.10
N PHE A 59 -9.56 4.77 21.92
CA PHE A 59 -9.32 3.60 22.76
C PHE A 59 -9.10 4.07 24.20
N VAL A 60 -10.14 3.99 25.03
CA VAL A 60 -10.03 4.23 26.47
C VAL A 60 -9.68 2.89 27.11
N TRP A 61 -8.45 2.77 27.60
CA TRP A 61 -8.11 1.70 28.53
C TRP A 61 -8.96 1.88 29.78
N CYS A 62 -9.96 1.02 29.97
CA CYS A 62 -10.66 0.91 31.24
C CYS A 62 -9.60 0.48 32.27
N SER A 63 -9.21 1.42 33.14
CA SER A 63 -8.34 1.20 34.29
C SER A 63 -9.20 0.99 35.53
#